data_AF-A0A017T6H3-F1
#
_entry.id   AF-A0A017T6H3-F1
#
_cell.length_a   1.000
_cell.length_b   1.000
_cell.length_c   1.000
_cell.angle_alpha   90.00
_cell.angle_beta   90.00
_cell.angle_gamma   90.00
#
_symmetry.space_group_name_H-M   'P 1'
#
loop_
_entity.id
_entity.type
_entity.pdbx_description
1 polymer ?
#
loop_
_entity_poly.entity_id
_entity_poly.type
_entity_poly.pdbx_seq_one_letter_code
_entity_poly.pdbx_strand_id
1 'polypeptide(L)'
;MVSLVFLVASLQSLASLASLSAAVGCGRSSESSQPAAPTISPTAERRTVRGVVKAVHASPAYATIAHEDIPGYMKAMTMDFEVARPALLEGVKAGETVTFTFVESTDRRLVIEAIEAAR
;
A
#
# COMPACT_ATOMS: atom_id res chain seq x y z
N MET A 1 -5.19 32.01 0.71
CA MET A 1 -4.64 30.92 -0.12
C MET A 1 -4.96 29.60 0.57
N VAL A 2 -6.25 29.26 0.59
CA VAL A 2 -6.82 28.07 1.23
C VAL A 2 -7.53 27.31 0.13
N SER A 3 -7.25 26.02 0.04
CA SER A 3 -7.74 25.06 -0.94
C SER A 3 -9.17 25.32 -1.39
N LEU A 4 -9.29 25.77 -2.63
CA LEU A 4 -10.55 26.03 -3.32
C LEU A 4 -10.57 25.23 -4.63
N VAL A 5 -10.62 23.90 -4.56
CA VAL A 5 -10.96 23.03 -5.71
C VAL A 5 -11.67 21.77 -5.20
N PHE A 6 -12.79 21.95 -4.50
CA PHE A 6 -13.77 20.88 -4.23
C PHE A 6 -15.17 21.45 -4.44
N LEU A 7 -15.56 21.63 -5.71
CA LEU A 7 -16.98 21.58 -6.07
C LEU A 7 -17.16 21.50 -7.60
N VAL A 8 -16.74 20.39 -8.20
CA VAL A 8 -17.35 19.98 -9.47
C VAL A 8 -18.73 19.44 -9.12
N ALA A 9 -19.72 20.33 -9.02
CA ALA A 9 -21.12 19.97 -8.94
C ALA A 9 -21.82 20.56 -10.17
N SER A 10 -21.52 19.97 -11.33
CA SER A 10 -22.17 20.28 -12.59
C SER A 10 -23.65 19.89 -12.53
N LEU A 11 -24.48 20.91 -12.49
CA LEU A 11 -25.90 20.90 -12.77
C LEU A 11 -26.11 20.75 -14.29
N GLN A 12 -26.90 19.76 -14.72
CA GLN A 12 -27.65 19.62 -16.00
C GLN A 12 -27.91 18.11 -16.22
N SER A 13 -29.07 17.58 -16.63
CA SER A 13 -30.36 18.12 -17.04
C SER A 13 -31.35 16.93 -17.02
N LEU A 14 -32.61 17.18 -16.69
CA LEU A 14 -33.72 16.26 -16.96
C LEU A 14 -33.87 16.06 -18.47
N ALA A 15 -33.97 14.81 -18.95
CA ALA A 15 -34.85 14.42 -20.07
C ALA A 15 -34.78 12.90 -20.35
N SER A 16 -35.90 12.23 -20.07
CA SER A 16 -36.68 11.42 -21.01
C SER A 16 -36.11 10.25 -21.82
N LEU A 17 -36.83 9.14 -21.67
CA LEU A 17 -37.27 8.14 -22.65
C LEU A 17 -36.26 7.15 -23.27
N ALA A 18 -36.47 5.89 -22.86
CA ALA A 18 -36.61 4.72 -23.73
C ALA A 18 -35.52 4.46 -24.78
N SER A 19 -34.73 3.41 -24.54
CA SER A 19 -34.32 2.49 -25.61
C SER A 19 -33.95 1.13 -25.03
N LEU A 20 -34.80 0.17 -25.41
CA LEU A 20 -34.60 -1.27 -25.30
C LEU A 20 -33.46 -1.67 -26.26
N SER A 21 -32.34 -2.16 -25.73
CA SER A 21 -31.38 -2.91 -26.53
C SER A 21 -30.80 -4.06 -25.71
N ALA A 22 -31.38 -5.23 -25.93
CA ALA A 22 -30.80 -6.50 -25.58
C ALA A 22 -29.56 -6.70 -26.48
N ALA A 23 -28.37 -6.45 -25.93
CA ALA A 23 -27.13 -6.97 -26.47
C ALA A 23 -26.59 -7.97 -25.45
N VAL A 24 -26.74 -9.25 -25.79
CA VAL A 24 -26.02 -10.37 -25.19
C VAL A 24 -24.53 -10.08 -25.34
N GLY A 25 -23.95 -9.52 -24.29
CA GLY A 25 -22.52 -9.41 -24.11
C GLY A 25 -22.17 -10.19 -22.85
N CYS A 26 -21.51 -11.35 -23.03
CA CYS A 26 -20.78 -12.02 -21.95
C CYS A 26 -19.61 -11.11 -21.52
N GLY A 27 -19.91 -10.01 -20.85
CA GLY A 27 -18.96 -9.21 -20.12
C GLY A 27 -18.66 -9.97 -18.83
N ARG A 28 -17.54 -10.70 -18.81
CA ARG A 28 -16.91 -11.15 -17.57
C ARG A 28 -16.90 -9.95 -16.63
N SER A 29 -17.71 -10.01 -15.58
CA SER A 29 -17.60 -9.11 -14.45
C SER A 29 -16.13 -9.12 -14.05
N SER A 30 -15.50 -7.96 -14.19
CA SER A 30 -14.23 -7.65 -13.55
C SER A 30 -14.46 -7.86 -12.05
N GLU A 31 -14.17 -9.06 -11.61
CA GLU A 31 -13.92 -9.38 -10.22
C GLU A 31 -12.78 -8.46 -9.81
N SER A 32 -13.13 -7.35 -9.16
CA SER A 32 -12.17 -6.55 -8.44
C SER A 32 -11.58 -7.48 -7.38
N SER A 33 -10.53 -8.20 -7.77
CA SER A 33 -9.56 -8.81 -6.90
C SER A 33 -8.81 -7.67 -6.22
N GLN A 34 -9.53 -6.90 -5.40
CA GLN A 34 -8.93 -5.94 -4.51
C GLN A 34 -8.16 -6.78 -3.48
N PRO A 35 -6.83 -6.64 -3.40
CA PRO A 35 -6.05 -7.41 -2.44
C PRO A 35 -6.62 -7.17 -1.05
N ALA A 36 -7.04 -8.26 -0.38
CA ALA A 36 -7.46 -8.17 1.01
C ALA A 36 -6.31 -7.60 1.84
N ALA A 37 -6.63 -6.65 2.73
CA ALA A 37 -5.66 -6.08 3.64
C ALA A 37 -5.05 -7.18 4.53
N PRO A 38 -3.74 -7.10 4.85
CA PRO A 38 -3.08 -8.12 5.63
C PRO A 38 -3.66 -8.22 7.05
N THR A 39 -3.88 -9.44 7.55
CA THR A 39 -4.41 -9.68 8.90
C THR A 39 -3.29 -9.84 9.93
N ILE A 40 -3.01 -8.76 10.67
CA ILE A 40 -1.98 -8.73 11.71
C ILE A 40 -2.55 -9.20 13.05
N SER A 41 -1.90 -10.17 13.69
CA SER A 41 -2.26 -10.63 15.04
C SER A 41 -1.75 -9.66 16.12
N PRO A 42 -2.50 -9.38 17.21
CA PRO A 42 -2.06 -8.46 18.26
C PRO A 42 -0.83 -8.95 19.02
N THR A 43 -0.58 -10.26 19.01
CA THR A 43 0.58 -10.93 19.60
C THR A 43 1.74 -11.11 18.61
N ALA A 44 1.64 -10.58 17.38
CA ALA A 44 2.72 -10.65 16.41
C ALA A 44 3.96 -9.91 16.92
N GLU A 45 5.13 -10.53 16.73
CA GLU A 45 6.41 -9.96 17.16
C GLU A 45 6.80 -8.80 16.23
N ARG A 46 7.06 -7.63 16.83
CA ARG A 46 7.52 -6.43 16.14
C ARG A 46 9.03 -6.40 16.10
N ARG A 47 9.58 -6.20 14.90
CA ARG A 47 11.02 -6.11 14.67
C ARG A 47 11.36 -4.78 14.04
N THR A 48 12.26 -4.05 14.69
CA THR A 48 12.77 -2.77 14.20
C THR A 48 14.15 -2.97 13.61
N VAL A 49 14.35 -2.52 12.39
CA VAL A 49 15.61 -2.68 11.66
C VAL A 49 15.88 -1.44 10.81
N ARG A 50 17.16 -1.17 10.55
CA ARG A 50 17.57 -0.15 9.58
C ARG A 50 17.69 -0.76 8.19
N GLY A 51 17.50 0.07 7.17
CA GLY A 51 17.68 -0.35 5.79
C GLY A 51 17.75 0.82 4.84
N VAL A 52 18.05 0.52 3.58
CA VAL A 52 18.06 1.50 2.49
C VAL A 52 16.90 1.19 1.56
N VAL A 53 16.01 2.16 1.37
CA VAL A 53 14.91 2.05 0.43
C VAL A 53 15.47 1.96 -0.98
N LYS A 54 15.10 0.92 -1.72
CA LYS A 54 15.49 0.72 -3.12
C LYS A 54 14.41 1.20 -4.08
N ALA A 55 13.14 0.98 -3.72
CA ALA A 55 12.00 1.41 -4.51
C ALA A 55 10.76 1.60 -3.61
N VAL A 56 9.83 2.43 -4.06
CA VAL A 56 8.54 2.69 -3.41
C VAL A 56 7.44 2.48 -4.45
N HIS A 57 6.44 1.68 -4.10
CA HIS A 57 5.33 1.33 -4.98
C HIS A 57 4.01 1.77 -4.32
N ALA A 58 3.17 2.48 -5.07
CA ALA A 58 1.96 3.10 -4.53
C ALA A 58 0.69 2.23 -4.67
N SER A 59 0.68 1.26 -5.58
CA SER A 59 -0.48 0.38 -5.80
C SER A 59 -0.08 -0.97 -6.43
N PRO A 60 0.00 -2.07 -5.65
CA PRO A 60 -0.20 -2.13 -4.20
C PRO A 60 0.87 -1.33 -3.44
N ALA A 61 0.57 -0.92 -2.21
CA ALA A 61 1.48 -0.12 -1.39
C ALA A 61 2.54 -1.02 -0.73
N TYR A 62 3.78 -0.94 -1.20
CA TYR A 62 4.93 -1.66 -0.65
C TYR A 62 6.23 -0.91 -0.95
N ALA A 63 7.30 -1.23 -0.22
CA ALA A 63 8.64 -0.71 -0.46
C ALA A 63 9.63 -1.87 -0.59
N THR A 64 10.51 -1.79 -1.59
CA THR A 64 11.68 -2.66 -1.69
C THR A 64 12.77 -2.06 -0.81
N ILE A 65 13.21 -2.76 0.22
CA ILE A 65 14.20 -2.27 1.19
C ILE A 65 15.36 -3.25 1.29
N ALA A 66 16.57 -2.74 1.18
CA ALA A 66 17.79 -3.45 1.56
C ALA A 66 17.98 -3.31 3.07
N HIS A 67 17.53 -4.28 3.83
CA HIS A 67 17.56 -4.25 5.28
C HIS A 67 18.87 -4.81 5.84
N GLU A 68 19.25 -4.37 7.03
CA GLU A 68 20.39 -4.90 7.79
C GLU A 68 20.07 -6.28 8.40
N ASP A 69 21.07 -6.92 9.02
CA ASP A 69 20.88 -8.21 9.70
C ASP A 69 19.86 -8.07 10.84
N ILE A 70 18.91 -8.99 10.90
CA ILE A 70 17.90 -9.11 11.95
C ILE A 70 18.23 -10.38 12.75
N PRO A 71 18.90 -10.25 13.91
CA PRO A 71 19.39 -11.39 14.65
C PRO A 71 18.28 -12.40 14.98
N GLY A 72 18.53 -13.68 14.68
CA GLY A 72 17.59 -14.77 14.94
C GLY A 72 16.37 -14.84 13.99
N TYR A 73 16.24 -13.90 13.04
CA TYR A 73 15.13 -13.87 12.09
C TYR A 73 15.61 -13.95 10.64
N MET A 74 16.47 -13.04 10.21
CA MET A 74 16.78 -12.86 8.79
C MET A 74 18.12 -12.17 8.56
N LYS A 75 18.93 -12.68 7.62
CA LYS A 75 20.18 -12.04 7.20
C LYS A 75 19.91 -10.80 6.36
N ALA A 76 20.86 -9.86 6.34
CA ALA A 76 20.77 -8.66 5.52
C ALA A 76 20.52 -9.01 4.05
N MET A 77 19.42 -8.52 3.48
CA MET A 77 19.07 -8.74 2.08
C MET A 77 18.14 -7.64 1.55
N THR A 78 17.87 -7.67 0.25
CA THR A 78 16.91 -6.76 -0.40
C THR A 78 15.64 -7.51 -0.72
N MET A 79 14.51 -7.04 -0.20
CA MET A 79 13.21 -7.64 -0.45
C MET A 79 12.08 -6.62 -0.32
N ASP A 80 10.88 -7.04 -0.69
CA ASP A 80 9.66 -6.23 -0.61
C ASP A 80 8.99 -6.37 0.75
N PHE A 81 8.58 -5.22 1.30
CA PHE A 81 7.79 -5.12 2.51
C PHE A 81 6.48 -4.39 2.19
N GLU A 82 5.34 -5.01 2.50
CA GLU A 82 4.05 -4.35 2.43
C GLU A 82 3.96 -3.27 3.52
N VAL A 83 3.16 -2.24 3.31
CA VAL A 83 2.89 -1.24 4.36
C VAL A 83 1.47 -1.39 4.90
N ALA A 84 1.31 -1.26 6.21
CA ALA A 84 0.00 -1.33 6.84
C ALA A 84 -0.94 -0.23 6.33
N ARG A 85 -0.39 0.93 5.94
CA ARG A 85 -1.12 2.06 5.37
C ARG A 85 -0.25 2.76 4.32
N PRO A 86 -0.80 3.17 3.16
CA PRO A 86 -0.05 3.88 2.12
C PRO A 86 0.64 5.16 2.61
N ALA A 87 0.03 5.85 3.60
CA ALA A 87 0.57 7.07 4.20
C ALA A 87 1.97 6.90 4.82
N LEU A 88 2.37 5.66 5.18
CA LEU A 88 3.71 5.38 5.69
C LEU A 88 4.81 5.61 4.64
N LEU A 89 4.47 5.55 3.35
CA LEU A 89 5.41 5.78 2.26
C LEU A 89 5.46 7.25 1.82
N GLU A 90 4.65 8.13 2.43
CA GLU A 90 4.67 9.55 2.10
C GLU A 90 6.00 10.17 2.52
N GLY A 91 6.67 10.82 1.57
CA GLY A 91 7.97 11.46 1.80
C GLY A 91 9.18 10.52 1.72
N VAL A 92 8.97 9.20 1.84
CA VAL A 92 10.03 8.18 1.71
C VAL A 92 10.49 8.09 0.26
N LYS A 93 11.81 8.07 0.03
CA LYS A 93 12.40 8.04 -1.32
C LYS A 93 13.38 6.88 -1.49
N ALA A 94 13.54 6.43 -2.74
CA ALA A 94 14.62 5.51 -3.08
C ALA A 94 16.00 6.14 -2.79
N GLY A 95 16.92 5.34 -2.26
CA GLY A 95 18.24 5.75 -1.79
C GLY A 95 18.26 6.23 -0.34
N GLU A 96 17.10 6.42 0.30
CA GLU A 96 17.02 6.90 1.67
C GLU A 96 17.32 5.78 2.68
N THR A 97 18.09 6.12 3.72
CA THR A 97 18.26 5.22 4.86
C THR A 97 17.13 5.45 5.83
N VAL A 98 16.45 4.37 6.21
CA VAL A 98 15.26 4.39 7.06
C VAL A 98 15.43 3.43 8.23
N THR A 99 14.78 3.75 9.34
CA THR A 99 14.49 2.81 10.41
C THR A 99 13.02 2.43 10.29
N PHE A 100 12.72 1.14 10.24
CA PHE A 100 11.34 0.67 10.10
C PHE A 100 11.03 -0.49 11.03
N THR A 101 9.77 -0.56 11.46
CA THR A 101 9.23 -1.62 12.30
C THR A 101 8.23 -2.41 11.48
N PHE A 102 8.43 -3.73 11.42
CA PHE A 102 7.53 -4.64 10.72
C PHE A 102 7.09 -5.80 11.60
N VAL A 103 6.02 -6.44 11.16
CA VAL A 103 5.45 -7.67 11.73
C VAL A 103 5.22 -8.68 10.63
N GLU A 104 5.24 -9.96 10.99
CA GLU A 104 4.76 -11.02 10.10
C GLU A 104 3.25 -11.20 10.30
N SER A 105 2.49 -10.94 9.25
CA SER A 105 1.05 -11.19 9.20
C SER A 105 0.75 -12.68 9.31
N THR A 106 -0.47 -13.03 9.70
CA THR A 106 -0.99 -14.41 9.68
C THR A 106 -0.90 -15.03 8.28
N ASP A 107 -0.92 -14.20 7.24
CA ASP A 107 -0.77 -14.57 5.83
C ASP A 107 0.69 -14.73 5.36
N ARG A 108 1.66 -14.72 6.29
CA ARG A 108 3.12 -14.75 6.02
C ARG A 108 3.63 -13.59 5.16
N ARG A 109 3.01 -12.42 5.32
CA ARG A 109 3.43 -11.17 4.69
C ARG A 109 4.20 -10.33 5.70
N LEU A 110 5.26 -9.67 5.26
CA LEU A 110 6.00 -8.72 6.09
C LEU A 110 5.37 -7.33 5.93
N VAL A 111 4.79 -6.83 7.01
CA VAL A 111 4.01 -5.60 7.01
C VAL A 111 4.69 -4.56 7.89
N ILE A 112 5.06 -3.42 7.30
CA ILE A 112 5.61 -2.28 8.01
C ILE A 112 4.47 -1.53 8.71
N GLU A 113 4.58 -1.36 10.02
CA GLU A 113 3.66 -0.57 10.84
C GLU A 113 4.19 0.84 11.13
N ALA A 114 5.50 1.04 11.06
CA ALA A 114 6.16 2.32 11.24
C ALA A 114 7.44 2.41 10.40
N ILE A 115 7.71 3.58 9.82
CA ILE A 115 8.92 3.86 9.05
C ILE A 115 9.27 5.34 9.21
N GLU A 116 10.55 5.62 9.39
CA GLU A 116 11.09 6.96 9.53
C GLU A 116 12.48 7.06 8.90
N ALA A 117 12.85 8.26 8.46
CA ALA A 117 14.20 8.54 7.99
C ALA A 117 15.21 8.32 9.13
N ALA A 118 16.25 7.51 8.88
CA ALA A 118 17.32 7.32 9.83
C ALA A 118 18.18 8.60 9.87
N ARG A 119 18.17 9.29 11.01
CA ARG A 119 19.01 10.47 11.26
C ARG A 119 20.38 10.09 11.82
#